data_AF-A0A8T6M124-F1
#
_entry.id   AF-A0A8T6M124-F1
#
_cell.length_a   1.000
_cell.length_b   1.000
_cell.length_c   1.000
_cell.angle_alpha   90.00
_cell.angle_beta   90.00
_cell.angle_gamma   90.00
#
_symmetry.space_group_name_H-M   'P 1'
#
loop_
_entity.id
_entity.type
_entity.pdbx_description
1 polymer ?
#
loop_
_entity_poly.entity_id
_entity_poly.type
_entity_poly.pdbx_seq_one_letter_code
_entity_poly.pdbx_strand_id
1 'polypeptide(L)'
;MATIRQQQLANNIVLNLQEQRWKRLQDLLINSGYSELVGKKNAKNIIQRPGVQKVLESMGFNETAVRAIVSEIMFLGEESNRLRAVDIINKMLGL
;
A
#
# COMPACT_ATOMS: atom_id res chain seq x y z
N MET A 1 2.30 -14.64 -13.13
CA MET A 1 3.59 -14.26 -12.51
C MET A 1 3.72 -12.74 -12.57
N ALA A 2 4.18 -12.09 -11.50
CA ALA A 2 4.40 -10.64 -11.49
C ALA A 2 5.61 -10.27 -12.36
N THR A 3 5.57 -9.14 -13.05
CA THR A 3 6.72 -8.68 -13.84
C THR A 3 7.80 -8.08 -12.95
N ILE A 4 9.03 -7.98 -13.46
CA ILE A 4 10.17 -7.38 -12.73
C ILE A 4 9.82 -5.96 -12.23
N ARG A 5 9.18 -5.14 -13.08
CA ARG A 5 8.75 -3.78 -12.71
C ARG A 5 7.69 -3.77 -11.59
N GLN A 6 6.80 -4.76 -11.57
CA GLN A 6 5.78 -4.88 -10.51
C GLN A 6 6.39 -5.32 -9.18
N GLN A 7 7.37 -6.22 -9.23
CA GLN A 7 8.15 -6.63 -8.05
C GLN A 7 8.96 -5.46 -7.48
N GLN A 8 9.64 -4.71 -8.35
CA GLN A 8 10.38 -3.51 -7.96
C GLN A 8 9.47 -2.44 -7.37
N LEU A 9 8.27 -2.25 -7.94
CA LEU A 9 7.29 -1.31 -7.39
C LEU A 9 6.82 -1.72 -6.00
N ALA A 10 6.49 -2.98 -5.79
CA ALA A 10 6.11 -3.48 -4.47
C ALA A 10 7.23 -3.29 -3.45
N ASN A 11 8.47 -3.67 -3.79
CA ASN A 11 9.66 -3.45 -2.95
C ASN A 11 9.84 -1.97 -2.59
N ASN A 12 9.74 -1.07 -3.58
CA ASN A 12 9.90 0.36 -3.37
C ASN A 12 8.79 0.94 -2.48
N ILE A 13 7.56 0.44 -2.58
CA ILE A 13 6.47 0.82 -1.67
C ILE A 13 6.80 0.40 -0.23
N VAL A 14 7.21 -0.85 -0.02
CA VAL A 14 7.54 -1.37 1.30
C VAL A 14 8.72 -0.63 1.92
N LEU A 15 9.81 -0.46 1.18
CA LEU A 15 10.99 0.28 1.65
C LEU A 15 10.63 1.72 2.01
N ASN A 16 9.81 2.37 1.19
CA ASN A 16 9.39 3.74 1.44
C ASN A 16 8.53 3.87 2.73
N LEU A 17 7.70 2.86 3.02
CA LEU A 17 6.95 2.77 4.28
C LEU A 17 7.88 2.52 5.49
N GLN A 18 8.83 1.58 5.36
CA GLN A 18 9.78 1.23 6.43
C GLN A 18 10.72 2.37 6.78
N GLU A 19 11.24 3.09 5.78
CA GLU A 19 12.13 4.24 5.96
C GLU A 19 11.36 5.51 6.37
N GLN A 20 10.04 5.44 6.54
CA GLN A 20 9.15 6.59 6.81
C GLN A 20 9.37 7.73 5.82
N ARG A 21 9.77 7.40 4.58
CA ARG A 21 9.96 8.37 3.52
C ARG A 21 8.62 8.59 2.86
N TRP A 22 8.10 9.80 2.92
CA TRP A 22 6.79 10.11 2.32
C TRP A 22 6.94 10.47 0.84
N LYS A 23 7.66 9.66 0.05
CA LYS A 23 7.77 9.89 -1.40
C LYS A 23 6.41 9.78 -2.05
N ARG A 24 6.18 10.59 -3.09
CA ARG A 24 4.92 10.54 -3.82
C ARG A 24 4.88 9.24 -4.63
N LEU A 25 3.67 8.72 -4.79
CA LEU A 25 3.40 7.48 -5.50
C LEU A 25 3.90 7.50 -6.97
N GLN A 26 3.90 8.69 -7.58
CA GLN A 26 4.53 8.93 -8.88
C GLN A 26 6.04 8.64 -8.87
N ASP A 27 6.75 9.09 -7.84
CA ASP A 27 8.21 8.93 -7.73
C ASP A 27 8.56 7.45 -7.52
N LEU A 28 7.75 6.71 -6.76
CA LEU A 28 7.90 5.28 -6.59
C LEU A 28 7.75 4.53 -7.92
N LEU A 29 6.80 4.94 -8.77
CA LEU A 29 6.62 4.37 -10.10
C LEU A 29 7.80 4.65 -11.02
N ILE A 30 8.29 5.90 -11.04
CA ILE A 30 9.44 6.29 -11.87
C ILE A 30 10.69 5.50 -11.44
N ASN A 31 10.95 5.40 -10.13
CA ASN A 31 12.06 4.62 -9.58
C ASN A 31 11.93 3.11 -9.85
N SER A 32 10.73 2.62 -10.15
CA SER A 32 10.47 1.23 -10.51
C SER A 32 10.55 0.97 -12.02
N GLY A 33 11.00 1.96 -12.80
CA GLY A 33 11.19 1.85 -14.25
C GLY A 33 9.95 2.12 -15.10
N TYR A 34 8.93 2.79 -14.55
CA TYR A 34 7.81 3.33 -15.33
C TYR A 34 8.16 4.72 -15.87
N SER A 35 7.60 5.09 -17.03
CA SER A 35 7.78 6.43 -17.57
C SER A 35 7.03 7.47 -16.72
N GLU A 36 7.53 8.70 -16.69
CA GLU A 36 6.90 9.79 -15.92
C GLU A 36 5.45 10.03 -16.32
N LEU A 37 5.15 9.92 -17.61
CA LEU A 37 3.81 10.13 -18.17
C LEU A 37 2.82 9.08 -17.64
N VAL A 38 3.28 7.83 -17.50
CA VAL A 38 2.52 6.72 -16.93
C VAL A 38 2.38 6.88 -15.41
N GLY A 39 3.44 7.32 -14.73
CA GLY A 39 3.44 7.62 -13.30
C GLY A 39 2.46 8.72 -12.91
N LYS A 40 2.29 9.75 -13.76
CA LYS A 40 1.34 10.87 -13.51
C LYS A 40 -0.11 10.48 -13.76
N LYS A 41 -0.40 9.74 -14.85
CA LYS A 41 -1.79 9.49 -15.28
C LYS A 41 -2.40 8.21 -14.70
N ASN A 42 -1.60 7.17 -14.48
CA ASN A 42 -2.11 5.81 -14.23
C ASN A 42 -1.65 5.23 -12.89
N ALA A 43 -1.16 6.07 -11.98
CA ALA A 43 -0.49 5.66 -10.75
C ALA A 43 -1.32 4.67 -9.90
N LYS A 44 -2.58 5.04 -9.62
CA LYS A 44 -3.53 4.22 -8.85
C LYS A 44 -3.82 2.88 -9.53
N ASN A 45 -4.08 2.92 -10.84
CA ASN A 45 -4.41 1.73 -11.62
C ASN A 45 -3.25 0.73 -11.68
N ILE A 46 -1.99 1.19 -11.65
CA ILE A 46 -0.82 0.31 -11.72
C ILE A 46 -0.62 -0.43 -10.40
N ILE A 47 -0.78 0.24 -9.27
CA ILE A 47 -0.67 -0.39 -7.95
C ILE A 47 -1.78 -1.41 -7.72
N GLN A 48 -2.99 -1.14 -8.22
CA GLN A 48 -4.11 -2.06 -8.13
C GLN A 48 -3.99 -3.26 -9.09
N ARG A 49 -2.93 -3.36 -9.91
CA ARG A 49 -2.77 -4.51 -10.80
C ARG A 49 -2.55 -5.79 -9.99
N PRO A 50 -3.14 -6.93 -10.41
CA PRO A 50 -3.01 -8.20 -9.71
C PRO A 50 -1.57 -8.62 -9.44
N GLY A 51 -0.64 -8.31 -10.35
CA GLY A 51 0.78 -8.64 -10.17
C GLY A 51 1.47 -7.85 -9.05
N VAL A 52 1.08 -6.60 -8.81
CA VAL A 52 1.63 -5.79 -7.70
C VAL A 52 1.00 -6.22 -6.38
N GLN A 53 -0.32 -6.42 -6.37
CA GLN A 53 -1.07 -6.86 -5.19
C GLN A 53 -0.57 -8.22 -4.67
N LYS A 54 -0.36 -9.21 -5.56
CA LYS A 54 0.20 -10.51 -5.16
C LYS A 54 1.58 -10.42 -4.52
N VAL A 55 2.42 -9.49 -4.98
CA VAL A 55 3.75 -9.31 -4.39
C VAL A 55 3.64 -8.64 -3.03
N LEU A 56 2.79 -7.62 -2.89
CA LEU A 56 2.49 -6.99 -1.60
C LEU A 56 1.91 -7.99 -0.60
N GLU A 57 0.97 -8.83 -1.02
CA GLU A 57 0.41 -9.93 -0.21
C GLU A 57 1.51 -10.90 0.26
N SER A 58 2.43 -11.29 -0.64
CA SER A 58 3.56 -12.17 -0.29
C SER A 58 4.54 -11.51 0.70
N MET A 59 4.54 -10.18 0.78
CA MET A 59 5.32 -9.40 1.76
C MET A 59 4.56 -9.14 3.06
N GLY A 60 3.35 -9.71 3.23
CA GLY A 60 2.53 -9.54 4.43
C GLY A 60 1.52 -8.40 4.37
N PHE A 61 1.42 -7.66 3.25
CA PHE A 61 0.38 -6.65 3.03
C PHE A 61 -0.90 -7.30 2.50
N ASN A 62 -1.47 -8.20 3.30
CA ASN A 62 -2.74 -8.85 3.00
C ASN A 62 -3.85 -8.34 3.93
N GLU A 63 -5.10 -8.59 3.53
CA GLU A 63 -6.28 -8.10 4.23
C GLU A 63 -6.31 -8.56 5.70
N THR A 64 -5.91 -9.81 5.99
CA THR A 64 -5.87 -10.35 7.34
C THR A 64 -4.89 -9.58 8.24
N ALA A 65 -3.69 -9.30 7.75
CA ALA A 65 -2.68 -8.52 8.49
C ALA A 65 -3.14 -7.08 8.71
N VAL A 66 -3.76 -6.46 7.69
CA VAL A 66 -4.33 -5.12 7.81
C VAL A 66 -5.44 -5.09 8.86
N ARG A 67 -6.37 -6.06 8.83
CA ARG A 67 -7.45 -6.16 9.84
C ARG A 67 -6.89 -6.34 11.25
N ALA A 68 -5.83 -7.13 11.42
CA ALA A 68 -5.19 -7.34 12.72
C ALA A 68 -4.58 -6.04 13.26
N ILE A 69 -3.77 -5.34 12.44
CA ILE A 69 -3.13 -4.07 12.83
C ILE A 69 -4.17 -2.98 13.11
N VAL A 70 -5.18 -2.84 12.24
CA VAL A 70 -6.20 -1.82 12.42
C VAL A 70 -7.06 -2.11 13.66
N SER A 71 -7.37 -3.37 13.94
CA SER A 71 -8.03 -3.76 15.20
C SER A 71 -7.17 -3.42 16.42
N GLU A 72 -5.87 -3.71 16.37
CA GLU A 72 -4.93 -3.36 17.44
C GLU A 72 -4.88 -1.85 17.68
N ILE A 73 -4.78 -1.04 16.62
CA ILE A 73 -4.81 0.43 16.72
C ILE A 73 -6.14 0.92 17.29
N MET A 74 -7.26 0.31 16.90
CA MET A 74 -8.59 0.66 17.39
C MET A 74 -8.72 0.46 18.91
N PHE A 75 -8.15 -0.60 19.46
CA PHE A 75 -8.25 -0.91 20.89
C PHE A 75 -7.12 -0.31 21.74
N LEU A 76 -5.89 -0.30 21.23
CA LEU A 76 -4.69 0.01 22.00
C LEU A 76 -3.95 1.28 21.53
N GLY A 77 -4.27 1.80 20.34
CA GLY A 77 -3.61 2.98 19.77
C GLY A 77 -3.96 4.30 20.47
N GLU A 78 -3.33 5.39 20.04
CA GLU A 78 -3.68 6.75 20.48
C GLU A 78 -5.07 7.17 19.98
N GLU A 79 -5.77 8.02 20.74
CA GLU A 79 -7.14 8.47 20.42
C GLU A 79 -7.28 9.04 19.00
N SER A 80 -6.29 9.83 18.56
CA SER A 80 -6.21 10.41 17.22
C SER A 80 -6.18 9.36 16.09
N ASN A 81 -5.63 8.18 16.37
CA ASN A 81 -5.49 7.08 15.43
C ASN A 81 -6.64 6.08 15.53
N ARG A 82 -7.31 5.96 16.69
CA ARG A 82 -8.49 5.09 16.87
C ARG A 82 -9.64 5.44 15.94
N LEU A 83 -10.00 6.72 15.84
CA LEU A 83 -11.09 7.16 14.95
C LEU A 83 -10.78 6.85 13.48
N ARG A 84 -9.52 7.01 13.08
CA ARG A 84 -9.06 6.65 11.72
C ARG A 84 -9.10 5.14 11.51
N ALA A 85 -8.71 4.35 12.51
CA ALA A 85 -8.78 2.90 12.44
C ALA A 85 -10.22 2.39 12.29
N VAL A 86 -11.18 2.97 13.03
CA VAL A 86 -12.61 2.66 12.90
C VAL A 86 -13.12 2.97 11.50
N ASP A 87 -12.81 4.13 10.94
CA ASP A 87 -13.20 4.51 9.57
C ASP A 87 -12.65 3.52 8.52
N ILE A 88 -11.41 3.07 8.70
CA ILE A 88 -10.79 2.07 7.82
C ILE A 88 -11.49 0.70 7.96
N ILE A 89 -11.82 0.25 9.17
CA ILE A 89 -12.56 -1.01 9.38
C ILE A 89 -13.96 -0.94 8.77
N ASN A 90 -14.69 0.16 8.97
CA ASN A 90 -16.03 0.32 8.39
C ASN A 90 -16.00 0.22 6.87
N LYS A 91 -15.02 0.89 6.21
CA LYS A 91 -14.80 0.77 4.76
C LYS A 91 -14.47 -0.66 4.33
N MET A 92 -13.70 -1.41 5.13
CA MET A 92 -13.40 -2.82 4.86
C MET A 92 -14.60 -3.76 5.08
N LEU A 93 -15.57 -3.37 5.90
CA LEU A 93 -16.81 -4.12 6.16
C LEU A 93 -17.95 -3.72 5.21
N GLY A 94 -17.79 -2.63 4.46
CA GLY A 94 -18.83 -2.11 3.56
C GLY A 94 -19.99 -1.44 4.32
N LEU A 95 -19.72 -0.91 5.51
CA LEU A 95 -20.68 -0.21 6.38
C LEU A 95 -20.66 1.30 6.16
#